data_AF-A0A3L6SS72-F1
#
_entry.id   AF-A0A3L6SS72-F1
#
_cell.length_a   1.000
_cell.length_b   1.000
_cell.length_c   1.000
_cell.angle_alpha   90.00
_cell.angle_beta   90.00
_cell.angle_gamma   90.00
#
_symmetry.space_group_name_H-M   'P 1'
#
loop_
_entity.id
_entity.type
_entity.pdbx_description
1 polymer ?
#
loop_
_entity_poly.entity_id
_entity_poly.type
_entity_poly.pdbx_seq_one_letter_code
_entity_poly.pdbx_strand_id
1 'polypeptide(L)'
;MAGHAIADAVRDQAALCMLLLRHLGSLDKGTPTANLAISPISFHAVLSLLAAGSSGATRDQIVAFLGPAGAAAHAELASKVAAEARSASFVDNPTAAAAEINAWIERNTGGLVKDIVRNELEFGDGSKAATALVVANSVFFHGYWVTPFHPDSTEEGPFYIANGASP
;
A
#
# COMPACT_ATOMS: atom_id res chain seq x y z
N MET A 1 21.88 11.46 -16.77
CA MET A 1 20.69 10.88 -17.42
C MET A 1 19.84 10.05 -16.45
N ALA A 2 20.38 9.13 -15.66
CA ALA A 2 19.61 8.33 -14.68
C ALA A 2 18.79 9.14 -13.65
N GLY A 3 19.37 10.22 -13.08
CA GLY A 3 18.67 11.05 -12.10
C GLY A 3 17.43 11.82 -12.62
N HIS A 4 17.33 12.04 -13.94
CA HIS A 4 16.15 12.68 -14.54
C HIS A 4 14.98 11.70 -14.66
N ALA A 5 15.28 10.45 -15.04
CA ALA A 5 14.28 9.40 -15.17
C ALA A 5 13.59 9.05 -13.83
N ILE A 6 14.35 8.99 -12.74
CA ILE A 6 13.74 8.79 -11.40
C ILE A 6 12.84 9.97 -11.03
N ALA A 7 13.25 11.21 -11.32
CA ALA A 7 12.45 12.40 -10.99
C ALA A 7 11.11 12.40 -11.73
N ASP A 8 11.08 11.94 -12.98
CA ASP A 8 9.84 11.77 -13.74
C ASP A 8 8.97 10.67 -13.14
N ALA A 9 9.54 9.53 -12.77
CA ALA A 9 8.80 8.46 -12.08
C ALA A 9 8.22 8.89 -10.73
N VAL A 10 8.91 9.76 -9.98
CA VAL A 10 8.41 10.36 -8.73
C VAL A 10 7.22 11.28 -9.01
N ARG A 11 7.27 12.07 -10.09
CA ARG A 11 6.16 12.92 -10.51
C ARG A 11 4.92 12.09 -10.86
N ASP A 12 5.12 11.01 -11.61
CA ASP A 12 4.07 10.08 -11.97
C ASP A 12 3.47 9.38 -10.73
N GLN A 13 4.31 8.97 -9.78
CA GLN A 13 3.86 8.39 -8.51
C GLN A 13 3.02 9.38 -7.66
N ALA A 14 3.35 10.68 -7.70
CA ALA A 14 2.54 11.72 -7.07
C ALA A 14 1.18 11.88 -7.79
N ALA A 15 1.14 11.81 -9.12
CA ALA A 15 -0.12 11.84 -9.86
C ALA A 15 -0.98 10.60 -9.56
N LEU A 16 -0.38 9.42 -9.51
CA LEU A 16 -1.04 8.18 -9.09
C LEU A 16 -1.62 8.29 -7.67
N CYS A 17 -0.88 8.88 -6.72
CA CYS A 17 -1.39 9.16 -5.37
C CYS A 17 -2.71 9.95 -5.41
N MET A 18 -2.74 11.04 -6.16
CA MET A 18 -3.94 11.89 -6.27
C MET A 18 -5.11 11.14 -6.91
N LEU A 19 -4.85 10.29 -7.90
CA LEU A 19 -5.88 9.43 -8.50
C LEU A 19 -6.44 8.42 -7.49
N LEU A 20 -5.57 7.77 -6.70
CA LEU A 20 -5.97 6.83 -5.66
C LEU A 20 -6.76 7.52 -4.55
N LEU A 21 -6.31 8.67 -4.05
CA LEU A 21 -7.02 9.44 -3.04
C LEU A 21 -8.40 9.86 -3.52
N ARG A 22 -8.53 10.34 -4.76
CA ARG A 22 -9.83 10.67 -5.36
C ARG A 22 -10.73 9.45 -5.45
N HIS A 23 -10.19 8.31 -5.88
CA HIS A 23 -10.97 7.09 -6.02
C HIS A 23 -11.44 6.57 -4.66
N LEU A 24 -10.54 6.41 -3.70
CA LEU A 24 -10.86 5.94 -2.33
C LEU A 24 -11.80 6.90 -1.61
N GLY A 25 -11.58 8.21 -1.73
CA GLY A 25 -12.47 9.23 -1.17
C GLY A 25 -13.87 9.22 -1.78
N SER A 26 -14.02 8.77 -3.04
CA SER A 26 -15.34 8.62 -3.68
C SER A 26 -16.10 7.35 -3.28
N LEU A 27 -15.43 6.39 -2.62
CA LEU A 27 -16.08 5.16 -2.14
C LEU A 27 -16.97 5.45 -0.93
N ASP A 28 -16.63 6.44 -0.11
CA ASP A 28 -17.46 6.92 0.99
C ASP A 28 -18.45 7.97 0.45
N LYS A 29 -19.67 7.51 0.09
CA LYS A 29 -20.71 8.36 -0.52
C LYS A 29 -21.49 9.20 0.51
N GLY A 30 -21.09 9.17 1.79
CA GLY A 30 -21.72 9.93 2.88
C GLY A 30 -20.81 11.04 3.44
N THR A 31 -21.15 11.55 4.62
CA THR A 31 -20.21 12.36 5.39
C THR A 31 -19.00 11.49 5.77
N PRO A 32 -17.75 11.91 5.48
CA PRO A 32 -16.59 11.13 5.87
C PRO A 32 -16.59 10.88 7.38
N THR A 33 -16.69 9.60 7.76
CA THR A 33 -16.68 9.18 9.18
C THR A 33 -15.34 8.59 9.61
N ALA A 34 -14.42 8.41 8.66
CA ALA A 34 -13.14 7.76 8.87
C ALA A 34 -11.98 8.59 8.32
N ASN A 35 -10.82 8.44 8.96
CA ASN A 35 -9.57 8.99 8.46
C ASN A 35 -9.03 8.09 7.33
N LEU A 36 -8.57 8.70 6.24
CA LEU A 36 -7.90 8.00 5.14
C LEU A 36 -6.40 8.26 5.18
N ALA A 37 -5.62 7.19 5.25
CA ALA A 37 -4.17 7.22 5.09
C ALA A 37 -3.75 6.13 4.10
N ILE A 38 -2.87 6.46 3.15
CA ILE A 38 -2.29 5.52 2.19
C ILE A 38 -0.80 5.80 2.01
N SER A 39 -0.04 4.77 1.63
CA SER A 39 1.33 4.92 1.15
C SER A 39 1.35 4.78 -0.38
N PRO A 40 1.54 5.87 -1.13
CA PRO A 40 1.52 5.80 -2.59
C PRO A 40 2.72 5.02 -3.15
N ILE A 41 3.87 5.15 -2.50
CA ILE A 41 5.09 4.42 -2.91
C ILE A 41 4.91 2.91 -2.76
N SER A 42 4.15 2.46 -1.75
CA SER A 42 3.82 1.04 -1.57
C SER A 42 3.02 0.48 -2.76
N PHE A 43 1.94 1.16 -3.17
CA PHE A 43 1.13 0.74 -4.31
C PHE A 43 1.93 0.80 -5.62
N HIS A 44 2.71 1.88 -5.80
CA HIS A 44 3.60 2.04 -6.96
C HIS A 44 4.61 0.89 -7.06
N ALA A 45 5.24 0.49 -5.95
CA ALA A 45 6.24 -0.58 -5.93
C ALA A 45 5.62 -1.94 -6.29
N VAL A 46 4.43 -2.25 -5.77
CA VAL A 46 3.69 -3.47 -6.12
C VAL A 46 3.38 -3.53 -7.61
N LEU A 47 2.85 -2.44 -8.17
CA LEU A 47 2.55 -2.37 -9.61
C LEU A 47 3.82 -2.46 -10.46
N SER A 48 4.92 -1.85 -10.03
CA SER A 48 6.21 -1.94 -10.72
C SER A 48 6.76 -3.37 -10.72
N LEU A 49 6.61 -4.11 -9.62
CA LEU A 49 6.98 -5.53 -9.54
C LEU A 49 6.10 -6.40 -10.44
N LEU A 50 4.78 -6.15 -10.48
CA LEU A 50 3.85 -6.84 -11.38
C LEU A 50 4.16 -6.55 -12.85
N ALA A 51 4.54 -5.31 -13.19
CA ALA A 51 4.99 -4.96 -14.53
C ALA A 51 6.27 -5.70 -14.93
N ALA A 52 7.22 -5.86 -14.00
CA ALA A 52 8.45 -6.60 -14.23
C ALA A 52 8.22 -8.12 -14.39
N GLY A 53 7.24 -8.68 -13.68
CA GLY A 53 6.87 -10.09 -13.76
C GLY A 53 5.88 -10.44 -14.88
N SER A 54 5.37 -9.46 -15.61
CA SER A 54 4.38 -9.65 -16.68
C SER A 54 4.96 -9.38 -18.07
N SER A 55 4.20 -9.73 -19.10
CA SER A 55 4.56 -9.50 -20.50
C SER A 55 3.33 -9.17 -21.34
N GLY A 56 3.55 -8.69 -22.57
CA GLY A 56 2.48 -8.33 -23.50
C GLY A 56 1.52 -7.27 -22.95
N ALA A 57 0.25 -7.39 -23.30
CA ALA A 57 -0.79 -6.41 -22.97
C ALA A 57 -0.90 -6.13 -21.46
N THR A 58 -0.72 -7.15 -20.61
CA THR A 58 -0.77 -6.97 -19.14
C THR A 58 0.33 -6.03 -18.66
N ARG A 59 1.56 -6.23 -19.13
CA ARG A 59 2.68 -5.34 -18.79
C ARG A 59 2.42 -3.92 -19.29
N ASP A 60 1.98 -3.79 -20.53
CA ASP A 60 1.76 -2.49 -21.17
C ASP A 60 0.67 -1.69 -20.45
N GLN A 61 -0.41 -2.35 -20.01
CA GLN A 61 -1.46 -1.71 -19.22
C GLN A 61 -0.96 -1.22 -17.86
N ILE A 62 -0.16 -2.02 -17.15
CA ILE A 62 0.40 -1.63 -15.85
C ILE A 62 1.37 -0.45 -16.01
N VAL A 63 2.25 -0.50 -17.01
CA VAL A 63 3.22 0.58 -17.27
C VAL A 63 2.50 1.87 -17.69
N ALA A 64 1.48 1.78 -18.56
CA ALA A 64 0.69 2.94 -18.94
C ALA A 64 -0.05 3.56 -17.74
N PHE A 65 -0.52 2.72 -16.80
CA PHE A 65 -1.14 3.17 -15.56
C PHE A 65 -0.14 3.82 -14.60
N LEU A 66 1.09 3.30 -14.53
CA LEU A 66 2.17 3.85 -13.69
C LEU A 66 2.59 5.25 -14.14
N GLY A 67 2.63 5.50 -15.44
CA GLY A 67 2.87 6.85 -16.00
C GLY A 67 3.85 6.88 -17.18
N PRO A 68 4.02 8.06 -17.81
CA PRO A 68 4.86 8.26 -18.98
C PRO A 68 6.37 8.09 -18.75
N ALA A 69 6.87 8.10 -17.52
CA ALA A 69 8.30 7.85 -17.22
C ALA A 69 8.77 6.47 -17.69
N GLY A 70 7.84 5.52 -17.84
CA GLY A 70 8.08 4.22 -18.45
C GLY A 70 8.67 3.19 -17.49
N ALA A 71 8.64 1.93 -17.92
CA ALA A 71 8.88 0.76 -17.07
C ALA A 71 10.25 0.79 -16.34
N ALA A 72 11.31 1.22 -17.03
CA ALA A 72 12.66 1.24 -16.45
C ALA A 72 12.78 2.24 -15.30
N ALA A 73 12.22 3.44 -15.47
CA ALA A 73 12.26 4.49 -14.44
C ALA A 73 11.44 4.10 -13.20
N HIS A 74 10.25 3.52 -13.39
CA HIS A 74 9.44 3.03 -12.28
C HIS A 74 10.09 1.83 -11.58
N ALA A 75 10.73 0.92 -12.32
CA ALA A 75 11.48 -0.18 -11.72
C ALA A 75 12.68 0.33 -10.89
N GLU A 76 13.40 1.36 -11.37
CA GLU A 76 14.50 1.99 -10.62
C GLU A 76 14.01 2.69 -9.35
N LEU A 77 12.86 3.37 -9.41
CA LEU A 77 12.23 3.97 -8.23
C LEU A 77 11.76 2.88 -7.24
N ALA A 78 11.10 1.83 -7.74
CA ALA A 78 10.61 0.72 -6.92
C ALA A 78 11.76 -0.08 -6.28
N SER A 79 12.94 -0.13 -6.92
CA SER A 79 14.11 -0.81 -6.36
C SER A 79 14.65 -0.16 -5.09
N LYS A 80 14.17 1.05 -4.73
CA LYS A 80 14.48 1.71 -3.46
C LYS A 80 13.61 1.22 -2.30
N VAL A 81 12.57 0.44 -2.58
CA VAL A 81 11.67 -0.15 -1.58
C VAL A 81 12.14 -1.56 -1.25
N ALA A 82 12.13 -1.92 0.04
CA ALA A 82 12.43 -3.27 0.46
C ALA A 82 11.30 -4.23 0.03
N ALA A 83 11.67 -5.35 -0.57
CA ALA A 83 10.74 -6.40 -0.96
C ALA A 83 11.32 -7.77 -0.59
N GLU A 84 10.46 -8.67 -0.13
CA GLU A 84 10.78 -10.07 0.12
C GLU A 84 9.85 -10.96 -0.70
N ALA A 85 10.37 -12.07 -1.22
CA ALA A 85 9.59 -13.10 -1.88
C ALA A 85 9.70 -14.40 -1.07
N ARG A 86 8.55 -15.03 -0.81
CA ARG A 86 8.46 -16.29 -0.05
C ARG A 86 7.50 -17.24 -0.75
N SER A 87 7.79 -18.53 -0.68
CA SER A 87 6.88 -19.57 -1.14
C SER A 87 5.97 -19.99 -0.01
N ALA A 88 4.67 -20.10 -0.27
CA ALA A 88 3.67 -20.57 0.68
C ALA A 88 2.66 -21.47 -0.04
N SER A 89 2.15 -22.50 0.64
CA SER A 89 1.06 -23.32 0.09
C SER A 89 -0.29 -22.74 0.49
N PHE A 90 -0.94 -22.07 -0.46
CA PHE A 90 -2.28 -21.52 -0.29
C PHE A 90 -3.40 -22.55 -0.47
N VAL A 91 -3.08 -23.74 -0.98
CA VAL A 91 -4.06 -24.82 -1.21
C VAL A 91 -3.98 -25.87 -0.11
N ASP A 92 -2.77 -26.38 0.16
CA ASP A 92 -2.61 -27.49 1.10
C ASP A 92 -2.55 -27.01 2.55
N ASN A 93 -2.09 -25.78 2.79
CA ASN A 93 -1.96 -25.24 4.15
C ASN A 93 -2.24 -23.72 4.23
N PRO A 94 -3.45 -23.28 3.86
CA PRO A 94 -3.81 -21.86 3.83
C PRO A 94 -3.74 -21.18 5.20
N THR A 95 -4.00 -21.93 6.28
CA THR A 95 -3.88 -21.40 7.66
C THR A 95 -2.43 -21.05 8.01
N ALA A 96 -1.47 -21.90 7.65
CA ALA A 96 -0.05 -21.59 7.87
C ALA A 96 0.41 -20.41 7.00
N ALA A 97 -0.08 -20.33 5.75
CA ALA A 97 0.21 -19.20 4.87
C ALA A 97 -0.31 -17.87 5.44
N ALA A 98 -1.55 -17.86 5.95
CA ALA A 98 -2.14 -16.69 6.62
C ALA A 98 -1.31 -16.27 7.83
N ALA A 99 -0.94 -17.24 8.69
CA ALA A 99 -0.14 -16.99 9.87
C ALA A 99 1.25 -16.43 9.53
N GLU A 100 1.89 -16.93 8.46
CA GLU A 100 3.19 -16.41 8.02
C GLU A 100 3.09 -14.96 7.53
N ILE A 101 2.06 -14.65 6.72
CA ILE A 101 1.81 -13.30 6.21
C ILE A 101 1.55 -12.33 7.36
N ASN A 102 0.66 -12.68 8.29
CA ASN A 102 0.33 -11.83 9.44
C ASN A 102 1.55 -11.63 10.36
N ALA A 103 2.32 -12.68 10.63
CA ALA A 103 3.54 -12.58 11.44
C ALA A 103 4.62 -11.71 10.75
N TRP A 104 4.71 -11.75 9.42
CA TRP A 104 5.61 -10.87 8.68
C TRP A 104 5.18 -9.39 8.77
N ILE A 105 3.88 -9.10 8.59
CA ILE A 105 3.33 -7.74 8.73
C ILE A 105 3.52 -7.21 10.15
N GLU A 106 3.22 -8.02 11.16
CA GLU A 106 3.34 -7.62 12.56
C GLU A 106 4.79 -7.24 12.90
N ARG A 107 5.76 -8.06 12.49
CA ARG A 107 7.19 -7.77 12.68
C ARG A 107 7.61 -6.47 12.00
N ASN A 108 7.18 -6.25 10.76
CA ASN A 108 7.57 -5.08 9.97
C ASN A 108 6.86 -3.79 10.37
N THR A 109 5.81 -3.88 11.18
CA THR A 109 5.07 -2.72 11.70
C THR A 109 5.28 -2.49 13.19
N GLY A 110 6.29 -3.15 13.79
CA GLY A 110 6.58 -3.02 15.22
C GLY A 110 5.44 -3.49 16.13
N GLY A 111 4.61 -4.42 15.64
CA GLY A 111 3.47 -4.95 16.38
C GLY A 111 2.17 -4.15 16.23
N LEU A 112 2.13 -3.11 15.39
CA LEU A 112 0.96 -2.21 15.31
C LEU A 112 -0.11 -2.67 14.34
N VAL A 113 0.27 -3.37 13.26
CA VAL A 113 -0.68 -3.91 12.28
C VAL A 113 -0.70 -5.42 12.41
N LYS A 114 -1.88 -5.97 12.68
CA LYS A 114 -2.10 -7.40 12.93
C LYS A 114 -3.31 -7.89 12.14
N ASP A 115 -3.35 -9.20 11.93
CA ASP A 115 -4.52 -9.92 11.40
C ASP A 115 -5.09 -9.29 10.12
N ILE A 116 -4.21 -8.97 9.15
CA ILE A 116 -4.65 -8.46 7.84
C ILE A 116 -5.41 -9.54 7.08
N VAL A 117 -4.83 -10.75 7.03
CA VAL A 117 -5.53 -11.94 6.52
C VAL A 117 -6.38 -12.45 7.66
N ARG A 118 -7.69 -12.21 7.59
CA ARG A 118 -8.62 -12.52 8.69
C ARG A 118 -9.24 -13.90 8.56
N ASN A 119 -9.29 -14.41 7.35
CA ASN A 119 -9.88 -15.71 7.06
C ASN A 119 -9.08 -16.41 5.96
N GLU A 120 -8.68 -17.66 6.19
CA GLU A 120 -8.01 -18.51 5.20
C GLU A 120 -8.81 -18.72 3.90
N LEU A 121 -10.14 -18.56 3.95
CA LEU A 121 -11.02 -18.56 2.78
C LEU A 121 -10.73 -17.39 1.82
N GLU A 122 -9.98 -16.37 2.25
CA GLU A 122 -9.44 -15.32 1.37
C GLU A 122 -8.49 -15.90 0.31
N PHE A 123 -7.92 -17.09 0.55
CA PHE A 123 -7.07 -17.78 -0.44
C PHE A 123 -7.82 -18.80 -1.32
N GLY A 124 -9.10 -19.05 -1.01
CA GLY A 124 -9.94 -20.03 -1.68
C GLY A 124 -10.48 -21.10 -0.73
N ASP A 125 -11.70 -21.55 -0.97
CA ASP A 125 -12.41 -22.55 -0.17
C ASP A 125 -12.34 -23.97 -0.77
N GLY A 126 -11.39 -24.20 -1.69
CA GLY A 126 -11.30 -25.42 -2.49
C GLY A 126 -12.33 -25.53 -3.63
N SER A 127 -13.29 -24.60 -3.73
CA SER A 127 -14.30 -24.53 -4.81
C SER A 127 -14.05 -23.40 -5.83
N LYS A 128 -13.19 -22.43 -5.49
CA LYS A 128 -12.73 -21.34 -6.37
C LYS A 128 -11.29 -21.56 -6.87
N ALA A 129 -10.91 -20.84 -7.93
CA ALA A 129 -9.55 -20.83 -8.46
C ALA A 129 -8.52 -20.60 -7.34
N ALA A 130 -7.55 -21.51 -7.22
CA ALA A 130 -6.53 -21.48 -6.18
C ALA A 130 -5.72 -20.18 -6.22
N THR A 131 -5.45 -19.59 -5.05
CA THR A 131 -4.55 -18.44 -4.94
C THR A 131 -3.14 -18.82 -5.34
N ALA A 132 -2.62 -18.19 -6.40
CA ALA A 132 -1.28 -18.43 -6.92
C ALA A 132 -0.23 -17.46 -6.35
N LEU A 133 -0.63 -16.23 -5.99
CA LEU A 133 0.25 -15.19 -5.50
C LEU A 133 -0.52 -14.24 -4.58
N VAL A 134 0.07 -13.90 -3.44
CA VAL A 134 -0.36 -12.80 -2.57
C VAL A 134 0.72 -11.73 -2.60
N VAL A 135 0.31 -10.48 -2.80
CA VAL A 135 1.22 -9.34 -2.65
C VAL A 135 0.82 -8.60 -1.37
N ALA A 136 1.65 -8.75 -0.34
CA ALA A 136 1.48 -8.04 0.92
C ALA A 136 2.38 -6.80 0.97
N ASN A 137 1.82 -5.68 1.40
CA ASN A 137 2.57 -4.48 1.70
C ASN A 137 2.24 -4.00 3.11
N SER A 138 3.26 -3.59 3.86
CA SER A 138 3.08 -2.95 5.15
C SER A 138 4.02 -1.75 5.25
N VAL A 139 3.54 -0.69 5.89
CA VAL A 139 4.30 0.54 6.11
C VAL A 139 3.95 1.08 7.48
N PHE A 140 4.98 1.44 8.24
CA PHE A 140 4.85 2.13 9.52
C PHE A 140 5.70 3.39 9.46
N PHE A 141 5.12 4.51 9.86
CA PHE A 141 5.81 5.80 9.90
C PHE A 141 5.69 6.40 11.29
N HIS A 142 6.84 6.60 11.93
CA HIS A 142 6.96 7.37 13.16
C HIS A 142 7.79 8.62 12.86
N GLY A 143 7.10 9.74 12.68
CA GLY A 143 7.70 11.02 12.35
C GLY A 143 8.16 11.79 13.58
N TYR A 144 9.33 12.41 13.49
CA TYR A 144 9.78 13.40 14.45
C TYR A 144 9.62 14.80 13.87
N TRP A 145 9.06 15.71 14.66
CA TRP A 145 9.01 17.12 14.29
C TRP A 145 10.43 17.71 14.28
N VAL A 146 10.75 18.50 13.25
CA VAL A 146 12.00 19.29 13.23
C VAL A 146 12.02 20.28 14.40
N THR A 147 10.85 20.82 14.75
CA THR A 147 10.64 21.65 15.93
C THR A 147 9.50 21.04 16.75
N PRO A 148 9.80 20.29 17.83
CA PRO A 148 8.79 19.65 18.65
C PRO A 148 7.90 20.65 19.40
N PHE A 149 6.65 20.25 19.63
CA PHE A 149 5.74 20.97 20.52
C PHE A 149 6.17 20.79 21.97
N HIS A 150 5.94 21.80 22.82
CA HIS A 150 6.12 21.66 24.26
C HIS A 150 4.97 20.83 24.84
N PRO A 151 5.24 19.70 25.51
CA PRO A 151 4.19 18.82 26.04
C PRO A 151 3.22 19.54 26.98
N ASP A 152 3.74 20.44 27.83
CA ASP A 152 2.96 21.23 28.80
C ASP A 152 2.01 22.26 28.15
N SER A 153 2.16 22.50 26.84
CA SER A 153 1.25 23.34 26.06
C SER A 153 0.14 22.55 25.36
N THR A 154 0.10 21.22 25.53
CA THR A 154 -0.97 20.39 24.96
C THR A 154 -2.18 20.44 25.88
N GLU A 155 -3.31 20.87 25.35
CA GLU A 155 -4.58 20.95 26.07
C GLU A 155 -5.72 20.34 25.26
N GLU A 156 -6.76 19.88 25.96
CA GLU A 156 -7.99 19.39 25.33
C GLU A 156 -8.75 20.52 24.65
N GLY A 157 -9.32 20.25 23.47
CA GLY A 157 -10.06 21.23 22.70
C GLY A 157 -11.09 20.58 21.78
N PRO A 158 -12.10 21.34 21.32
CA PRO A 158 -13.14 20.79 20.45
C PRO A 158 -12.59 20.42 19.06
N PHE A 159 -12.92 19.22 18.58
CA PHE A 159 -12.71 18.80 17.19
C PHE A 159 -14.03 18.81 16.44
N TYR A 160 -14.16 19.62 15.39
CA TYR A 160 -15.41 19.75 14.64
C TYR A 160 -15.40 18.80 13.43
N ILE A 161 -16.27 17.78 13.42
CA ILE A 161 -16.40 16.88 12.26
C ILE A 161 -17.26 17.53 11.17
N ALA A 162 -17.24 16.97 9.96
CA ALA A 162 -17.89 17.57 8.78
C ALA A 162 -19.41 17.85 8.92
N ASN A 163 -20.10 17.23 9.87
CA ASN A 163 -21.51 17.51 10.19
C ASN A 163 -21.72 18.58 11.29
N GLY A 164 -20.65 19.25 11.75
CA GLY A 164 -20.71 20.27 12.80
C GLY A 164 -20.90 19.72 14.22
N ALA A 165 -20.96 18.40 14.38
CA ALA A 165 -20.95 17.76 15.69
C ALA A 165 -19.53 17.73 16.27
N SER A 166 -19.43 17.85 17.60
CA SER A 166 -18.25 17.37 18.31
C SER A 166 -18.40 15.86 18.48
N PRO A 167 -17.35 15.04 18.25
CA PRO A 167 -17.38 13.62 18.55
C PRO A 167 -17.57 13.37 20.05
#